data_AF-A0A972ARJ4-F1
#
_entry.id   AF-A0A972ARJ4-F1
#
_cell.length_a   1.000
_cell.length_b   1.000
_cell.length_c   1.000
_cell.angle_alpha   90.00
_cell.angle_beta   90.00
_cell.angle_gamma   90.00
#
_symmetry.space_group_name_H-M   'P 1'
#
loop_
_entity.id
_entity.type
_entity.pdbx_description
1 polymer ?
#
loop_
_entity_poly.entity_id
_entity_poly.type
_entity_poly.pdbx_seq_one_letter_code
_entity_poly.pdbx_strand_id
1 'polypeptide(L)'
;MSESTYLSNIKSPKDLKKLDKKELDVLAQEIRDFLIESISRSGGHLASNLGVVELTIALHRVFNSPHDPIIWDVGHQSYTHKLLTGRGDRFDTLREKDGLSGFTKPCESEHDIFCSGHSGPAISAALGVAEAKLLKKENNFVIAVVGDGSMTGGIVYE
;
A
#
# COMPACT_ATOMS: atom_id res chain seq x y z
N MET A 1 -19.25 21.33 5.61
CA MET A 1 -18.19 21.57 4.61
C MET A 1 -16.94 20.97 5.22
N SER A 2 -16.52 19.78 4.77
CA SER A 2 -15.28 19.19 5.30
C SER A 2 -14.13 20.11 4.94
N GLU A 3 -13.31 20.50 5.91
CA GLU A 3 -12.03 21.16 5.65
C GLU A 3 -11.25 20.33 4.63
N SER A 4 -10.67 21.01 3.63
CA SER A 4 -9.81 20.36 2.65
C SER A 4 -8.52 19.91 3.33
N THR A 5 -8.40 18.60 3.59
CA THR A 5 -7.19 17.98 4.15
C THR A 5 -6.19 17.62 3.06
N TYR A 6 -4.91 17.41 3.38
CA TYR A 6 -3.94 16.90 2.39
C TYR A 6 -4.38 15.54 1.86
N LEU A 7 -4.84 14.64 2.74
CA LEU A 7 -5.31 13.31 2.39
C LEU A 7 -6.46 13.36 1.37
N SER A 8 -7.43 14.26 1.53
CA SER A 8 -8.56 14.40 0.59
C SER A 8 -8.13 14.81 -0.83
N ASN A 9 -6.95 15.46 -0.95
CA ASN A 9 -6.37 15.90 -2.21
C ASN A 9 -5.43 14.86 -2.85
N ILE A 10 -5.06 13.79 -2.14
CA ILE A 10 -4.28 12.69 -2.73
C ILE A 10 -5.20 11.78 -3.55
N LYS A 11 -5.08 11.83 -4.87
CA LYS A 11 -5.80 10.93 -5.79
C LYS A 11 -4.88 9.94 -6.50
N SER A 12 -3.57 10.17 -6.45
CA SER A 12 -2.56 9.26 -6.98
C SER A 12 -1.20 9.43 -6.26
N PRO A 13 -0.26 8.48 -6.40
CA PRO A 13 1.09 8.61 -5.87
C PRO A 13 1.84 9.87 -6.37
N LYS A 14 1.45 10.41 -7.54
CA LYS A 14 2.05 11.62 -8.11
C LYS A 14 1.79 12.86 -7.25
N ASP A 15 0.69 12.89 -6.50
CA ASP A 15 0.33 14.03 -5.67
C ASP A 15 1.26 14.16 -4.46
N LEU A 16 1.77 13.05 -3.94
CA LEU A 16 2.77 13.03 -2.85
C LEU A 16 4.08 13.72 -3.22
N LYS A 17 4.46 13.70 -4.51
CA LYS A 17 5.71 14.30 -4.99
C LYS A 17 5.68 15.83 -4.96
N LYS A 18 4.49 16.43 -4.89
CA LYS A 18 4.28 17.87 -4.82
C LYS A 18 4.43 18.43 -3.41
N LEU A 19 4.30 17.56 -2.41
CA LEU A 19 4.33 17.94 -1.00
C LEU A 19 5.77 18.11 -0.50
N ASP A 20 5.99 19.10 0.34
CA ASP A 20 7.23 19.30 1.08
C ASP A 20 7.27 18.41 2.34
N LYS A 21 8.37 18.48 3.10
CA LYS A 21 8.55 17.64 4.30
C LYS A 21 7.49 17.90 5.38
N LYS A 22 7.17 19.18 5.65
CA LYS A 22 6.21 19.53 6.71
C LYS A 22 4.80 19.11 6.30
N GLU A 23 4.45 19.28 5.04
CA GLU A 23 3.16 18.84 4.48
C GLU A 23 3.01 17.31 4.58
N LEU A 24 4.11 16.56 4.37
CA LEU A 24 4.10 15.10 4.55
C LEU A 24 3.95 14.66 6.01
N ASP A 25 4.56 15.38 6.95
CA ASP A 25 4.36 15.11 8.38
C ASP A 25 2.89 15.31 8.78
N VAL A 26 2.22 16.33 8.23
CA VAL A 26 0.78 16.56 8.43
C VAL A 26 -0.03 15.46 7.74
N LEU A 27 0.26 15.11 6.50
CA LEU A 27 -0.41 14.02 5.78
C LEU A 27 -0.33 12.69 6.54
N ALA A 28 0.83 12.38 7.11
CA ALA A 28 1.01 11.16 7.90
C ALA A 28 0.09 11.15 9.12
N GLN A 29 -0.05 12.29 9.81
CA GLN A 29 -0.99 12.41 10.93
C GLN A 29 -2.44 12.28 10.48
N GLU A 30 -2.85 12.95 9.40
CA GLU A 30 -4.20 12.83 8.83
C GLU A 30 -4.55 11.39 8.45
N ILE A 31 -3.59 10.64 7.89
CA ILE A 31 -3.76 9.22 7.57
C ILE A 31 -3.97 8.39 8.84
N ARG A 32 -3.21 8.64 9.92
CA ARG A 32 -3.43 7.91 11.19
C ARG A 32 -4.82 8.17 11.75
N ASP A 33 -5.23 9.43 11.79
CA ASP A 33 -6.53 9.83 12.32
C ASP A 33 -7.66 9.22 11.49
N PHE A 34 -7.54 9.26 10.16
CA PHE A 34 -8.47 8.61 9.24
C PHE A 34 -8.55 7.10 9.46
N LEU A 35 -7.40 6.41 9.58
CA LEU A 35 -7.37 4.96 9.80
C LEU A 35 -7.99 4.57 11.14
N ILE A 36 -7.71 5.33 12.22
CA ILE A 36 -8.31 5.10 13.54
C ILE A 36 -9.83 5.26 13.46
N GLU A 37 -10.32 6.35 12.86
CA GLU A 37 -11.75 6.60 12.73
C GLU A 37 -12.43 5.52 11.87
N SER A 38 -11.93 5.27 10.67
CA SER A 38 -12.55 4.34 9.72
C SER A 38 -12.55 2.90 10.25
N ILE A 39 -11.41 2.41 10.74
CA ILE A 39 -11.27 1.03 11.20
C ILE A 39 -12.03 0.79 12.52
N SER A 40 -12.24 1.82 13.34
CA SER A 40 -13.10 1.71 14.54
C SER A 40 -14.55 1.33 14.21
N ARG A 41 -15.02 1.66 12.99
CA ARG A 41 -16.37 1.36 12.51
C ARG A 41 -16.43 0.05 11.71
N SER A 42 -15.50 -0.14 10.78
CA SER A 42 -15.50 -1.31 9.87
C SER A 42 -14.83 -2.56 10.45
N GLY A 43 -14.02 -2.41 11.51
CA GLY A 43 -13.04 -3.42 11.92
C GLY A 43 -11.91 -3.59 10.89
N GLY A 44 -10.90 -4.38 11.23
CA GLY A 44 -9.76 -4.64 10.35
C GLY A 44 -8.40 -4.55 11.04
N HIS A 45 -7.34 -4.40 10.24
CA HIS A 45 -5.96 -4.48 10.71
C HIS A 45 -5.41 -3.09 11.09
N LEU A 46 -5.72 -2.57 12.27
CA LEU A 46 -5.31 -1.21 12.65
C LEU A 46 -3.80 -1.10 12.91
N ALA A 47 -3.27 -1.89 13.85
CA ALA A 47 -1.90 -1.73 14.35
C ALA A 47 -0.83 -1.88 13.26
N SER A 48 -0.99 -2.86 12.37
CA SER A 48 -0.07 -3.09 11.25
C SER A 48 -0.03 -1.92 10.27
N ASN A 49 -1.15 -1.22 10.04
CA ASN A 49 -1.21 -0.07 9.15
C ASN A 49 -0.63 1.19 9.79
N LEU A 50 -0.90 1.42 11.09
CA LEU A 50 -0.30 2.55 11.82
C LEU A 50 1.23 2.46 11.82
N GLY A 51 1.80 1.25 11.89
CA GLY A 51 3.24 1.02 11.90
C GLY A 51 3.96 1.29 10.57
N VAL A 52 3.24 1.46 9.46
CA VAL A 52 3.86 1.61 8.12
C VAL A 52 3.40 2.86 7.36
N VAL A 53 2.77 3.84 8.03
CA VAL A 53 2.30 5.08 7.37
C VAL A 53 3.46 5.80 6.68
N GLU A 54 4.52 6.12 7.41
CA GLU A 54 5.71 6.81 6.89
C GLU A 54 6.40 6.01 5.79
N LEU A 55 6.57 4.70 6.02
CA LEU A 55 7.19 3.80 5.05
C LEU A 55 6.42 3.84 3.73
N THR A 56 5.09 3.77 3.80
CA THR A 56 4.24 3.74 2.61
C THR A 56 4.29 5.08 1.85
N ILE A 57 4.29 6.21 2.58
CA ILE A 57 4.47 7.54 1.99
C ILE A 57 5.84 7.63 1.28
N ALA A 58 6.91 7.20 1.95
CA ALA A 58 8.26 7.24 1.40
C ALA A 58 8.39 6.38 0.14
N LEU A 59 7.85 5.15 0.15
CA LEU A 59 7.85 4.26 -1.01
C LEU A 59 7.15 4.91 -2.21
N HIS A 60 5.94 5.45 -2.03
CA HIS A 60 5.19 6.08 -3.13
C HIS A 60 5.76 7.43 -3.59
N ARG A 61 6.57 8.09 -2.75
CA ARG A 61 7.28 9.32 -3.15
C ARG A 61 8.53 9.02 -3.97
N VAL A 62 9.27 7.98 -3.61
CA VAL A 62 10.53 7.58 -4.26
C VAL A 62 10.25 6.80 -5.54
N PHE A 63 9.40 5.78 -5.48
CA PHE A 63 9.11 4.89 -6.60
C PHE A 63 7.91 5.36 -7.43
N ASN A 64 7.83 4.91 -8.68
CA ASN A 64 6.78 5.26 -9.62
C ASN A 64 5.76 4.13 -9.78
N SER A 65 4.96 3.87 -8.76
CA SER A 65 3.85 2.92 -8.87
C SER A 65 2.83 3.40 -9.93
N PRO A 66 2.32 2.53 -10.83
CA PRO A 66 2.49 1.07 -10.87
C PRO A 66 3.68 0.57 -11.71
N HIS A 67 4.44 1.45 -12.37
CA HIS A 67 5.59 1.05 -13.20
C HIS A 67 6.69 0.37 -12.38
N ASP A 68 6.90 0.87 -11.17
CA ASP A 68 7.69 0.24 -10.10
C ASP A 68 6.72 -0.49 -9.15
N PRO A 69 6.56 -1.82 -9.27
CA PRO A 69 5.56 -2.55 -8.50
C PRO A 69 5.97 -2.67 -7.03
N ILE A 70 5.00 -2.46 -6.13
CA ILE A 70 5.17 -2.60 -4.68
C ILE A 70 4.31 -3.79 -4.24
N ILE A 71 4.94 -4.86 -3.80
CA ILE A 71 4.32 -6.10 -3.40
C ILE A 71 4.31 -6.16 -1.87
N TRP A 72 3.12 -6.23 -1.28
CA TRP A 72 2.93 -6.29 0.17
C TRP A 72 2.70 -7.74 0.60
N ASP A 73 3.58 -8.27 1.44
CA ASP A 73 3.40 -9.62 1.98
C ASP A 73 2.26 -9.66 2.99
N VAL A 74 1.42 -10.69 2.94
CA VAL A 74 0.08 -10.76 3.56
C VAL A 74 -0.89 -9.67 3.06
N GLY A 75 -0.46 -8.41 2.97
CA GLY A 75 -1.24 -7.27 2.49
C GLY A 75 -2.08 -6.58 3.56
N HIS A 76 -2.11 -7.09 4.79
CA HIS A 76 -2.92 -6.52 5.89
C HIS A 76 -2.44 -5.14 6.36
N GLN A 77 -1.23 -4.75 5.99
CA GLN A 77 -0.56 -3.47 6.27
C GLN A 77 -0.57 -2.51 5.06
N SER A 78 -1.51 -2.71 4.11
CA SER A 78 -1.57 -1.95 2.85
C SER A 78 -2.67 -0.88 2.78
N TYR A 79 -3.33 -0.53 3.89
CA TYR A 79 -4.42 0.45 3.88
C TYR A 79 -3.94 1.84 3.50
N THR A 80 -2.82 2.30 4.07
CA THR A 80 -2.16 3.54 3.62
C THR A 80 -1.83 3.46 2.12
N HIS A 81 -1.38 2.30 1.64
CA HIS A 81 -1.11 2.11 0.21
C HIS A 81 -2.38 2.29 -0.63
N LYS A 82 -3.53 1.74 -0.18
CA LYS A 82 -4.84 1.92 -0.84
C LYS A 82 -5.26 3.40 -0.86
N LEU A 83 -5.13 4.10 0.27
CA LEU A 83 -5.46 5.53 0.37
C LEU A 83 -4.65 6.37 -0.63
N LEU A 84 -3.34 6.15 -0.67
CA LEU A 84 -2.41 6.92 -1.53
C LEU A 84 -2.49 6.56 -3.03
N THR A 85 -3.27 5.54 -3.37
CA THR A 85 -3.45 5.05 -4.76
C THR A 85 -4.90 5.20 -5.23
N GLY A 86 -5.55 6.28 -4.78
CA GLY A 86 -6.83 6.73 -5.32
C GLY A 86 -8.07 6.01 -4.78
N ARG A 87 -7.94 5.23 -3.70
CA ARG A 87 -9.07 4.45 -3.14
C ARG A 87 -9.65 5.03 -1.84
N GLY A 88 -9.24 6.24 -1.45
CA GLY A 88 -9.74 6.91 -0.23
C GLY A 88 -11.26 7.04 -0.17
N ASP A 89 -11.90 7.38 -1.30
CA ASP A 89 -13.34 7.62 -1.36
C ASP A 89 -14.20 6.34 -1.25
N ARG A 90 -13.58 5.15 -1.31
CA ARG A 90 -14.26 3.83 -1.22
C ARG A 90 -14.00 3.12 0.11
N PHE A 91 -13.29 3.78 1.02
CA PHE A 91 -12.74 3.14 2.21
C PHE A 91 -13.78 2.80 3.27
N ASP A 92 -14.96 3.42 3.19
CA ASP A 92 -16.17 3.04 3.94
C ASP A 92 -16.64 1.61 3.62
N THR A 93 -16.37 1.09 2.42
CA THR A 93 -16.72 -0.28 2.00
C THR A 93 -15.66 -1.33 2.35
N LEU A 94 -14.64 -0.98 3.15
CA LEU A 94 -13.53 -1.88 3.46
C LEU A 94 -14.02 -3.18 4.13
N ARG A 95 -13.63 -4.32 3.56
CA ARG A 95 -13.98 -5.70 3.97
C ARG A 95 -15.46 -6.04 3.86
N GLU A 96 -16.25 -5.18 3.23
CA GLU A 96 -17.64 -5.49 2.91
C GLU A 96 -17.74 -6.32 1.63
N LYS A 97 -18.89 -6.98 1.45
CA LYS A 97 -19.19 -7.69 0.21
C LYS A 97 -19.17 -6.67 -0.95
N ASP A 98 -18.45 -7.01 -2.02
CA ASP A 98 -18.27 -6.17 -3.21
C ASP A 98 -17.55 -4.82 -2.96
N GLY A 99 -17.05 -4.61 -1.74
CA GLY A 99 -16.25 -3.45 -1.33
C GLY A 99 -14.74 -3.64 -1.51
N LEU A 100 -13.96 -2.78 -0.85
CA LEU A 100 -12.50 -2.90 -0.87
C LEU A 100 -12.04 -4.14 -0.10
N SER A 101 -11.07 -4.86 -0.66
CA SER A 101 -10.41 -5.96 0.04
C SER A 101 -9.60 -5.46 1.23
N GLY A 102 -9.56 -6.25 2.31
CA GLY A 102 -8.64 -6.03 3.43
C GLY A 102 -7.16 -6.27 3.12
N PHE A 103 -6.86 -6.70 1.89
CA PHE A 103 -5.51 -7.00 1.38
C PHE A 103 -5.34 -6.42 -0.02
N THR A 104 -4.12 -6.43 -0.56
CA THR A 104 -3.89 -6.05 -1.97
C THR A 104 -4.58 -7.04 -2.92
N LYS A 105 -5.23 -6.53 -3.97
CA LYS A 105 -5.99 -7.33 -4.92
C LYS A 105 -5.87 -6.76 -6.35
N PRO A 106 -5.29 -7.50 -7.32
CA PRO A 106 -5.04 -6.97 -8.68
C PRO A 106 -6.28 -6.47 -9.42
N CYS A 107 -7.44 -7.08 -9.21
CA CYS A 107 -8.68 -6.61 -9.85
C CYS A 107 -9.26 -5.34 -9.19
N GLU A 108 -8.69 -4.88 -8.07
CA GLU A 108 -9.12 -3.66 -7.37
C GLU A 108 -8.33 -2.43 -7.82
N SER A 109 -7.05 -2.59 -8.18
CA SER A 109 -6.17 -1.49 -8.57
C SER A 109 -4.96 -1.98 -9.37
N GLU A 110 -4.51 -1.18 -10.33
CA GLU A 110 -3.24 -1.38 -11.05
C GLU A 110 -2.01 -1.33 -10.13
N HIS A 111 -2.16 -0.70 -8.96
CA HIS A 111 -1.10 -0.62 -7.95
C HIS A 111 -0.93 -1.90 -7.12
N ASP A 112 -1.88 -2.84 -7.22
CA ASP A 112 -1.90 -4.11 -6.48
C ASP A 112 -1.47 -5.27 -7.39
N ILE A 113 -0.21 -5.33 -7.82
CA ILE A 113 0.23 -6.33 -8.82
C ILE A 113 0.07 -7.80 -8.36
N PHE A 114 -0.01 -8.05 -7.06
CA PHE A 114 -0.10 -9.38 -6.46
C PHE A 114 -1.24 -9.47 -5.45
N CYS A 115 -2.03 -10.55 -5.54
CA CYS A 115 -3.07 -10.85 -4.55
C CYS A 115 -2.40 -11.47 -3.32
N SER A 116 -2.55 -10.81 -2.17
CA SER A 116 -1.90 -11.25 -0.93
C SER A 116 -2.95 -11.70 0.10
N GLY A 117 -2.51 -12.54 1.06
CA GLY A 117 -3.35 -13.01 2.16
C GLY A 117 -2.65 -14.04 3.04
N HIS A 118 -1.96 -15.00 2.42
CA HIS A 118 -1.00 -15.86 3.13
C HIS A 118 0.35 -15.14 3.23
N SER A 119 1.10 -15.42 4.30
CA SER A 119 2.46 -14.87 4.51
C SER A 119 3.52 -15.65 3.74
N GLY A 120 4.57 -14.95 3.30
CA GLY A 120 5.74 -15.52 2.64
C GLY A 120 5.90 -15.28 1.13
N PRO A 121 4.85 -15.27 0.28
CA PRO A 121 5.06 -15.33 -1.17
C PRO A 121 5.58 -14.03 -1.80
N ALA A 122 5.64 -12.91 -1.07
CA ALA A 122 6.01 -11.61 -1.64
C ALA A 122 7.42 -11.56 -2.27
N ILE A 123 8.43 -12.21 -1.66
CA ILE A 123 9.80 -12.20 -2.20
C ILE A 123 9.86 -13.00 -3.51
N SER A 124 9.31 -14.21 -3.53
CA SER A 124 9.27 -15.05 -4.74
C SER A 124 8.46 -14.37 -5.86
N ALA A 125 7.35 -13.72 -5.51
CA ALA A 125 6.57 -12.93 -6.47
C ALA A 125 7.37 -11.74 -7.02
N ALA A 126 8.09 -11.00 -6.17
CA ALA A 126 8.95 -9.90 -6.58
C ALA A 126 10.08 -10.36 -7.50
N LEU A 127 10.71 -11.51 -7.21
CA LEU A 127 11.72 -12.11 -8.07
C LEU A 127 11.16 -12.42 -9.45
N GLY A 128 10.00 -13.08 -9.54
CA GLY A 128 9.35 -13.38 -10.81
C GLY A 128 9.02 -12.12 -11.63
N VAL A 129 8.55 -11.06 -10.98
CA VAL A 129 8.29 -9.76 -11.62
C VAL A 129 9.59 -9.11 -12.10
N ALA A 130 10.65 -9.16 -11.30
CA ALA A 130 11.96 -8.61 -11.65
C ALA A 130 12.55 -9.33 -12.88
N GLU A 131 12.52 -10.66 -12.90
CA GLU A 131 12.97 -11.47 -14.04
C GLU A 131 12.17 -11.16 -15.31
N ALA A 132 10.85 -11.04 -15.20
CA ALA A 132 10.00 -10.68 -16.34
C ALA A 132 10.35 -9.29 -16.90
N LYS A 133 10.70 -8.33 -16.04
CA LYS A 133 11.14 -6.98 -16.44
C LYS A 133 12.51 -7.01 -17.12
N LEU A 134 13.46 -7.78 -16.59
CA LEU A 134 14.77 -7.98 -17.21
C LEU A 134 14.65 -8.54 -18.63
N LEU A 135 13.81 -9.56 -18.82
CA LEU A 135 13.55 -10.16 -20.14
C LEU A 135 12.93 -9.16 -21.13
N LYS A 136 12.09 -8.23 -20.63
CA LYS A 136 11.50 -7.15 -21.43
C LYS A 136 12.41 -5.94 -21.61
N LYS A 137 13.61 -5.94 -21.02
CA LYS A 137 14.54 -4.80 -20.99
C LYS A 137 13.92 -3.54 -20.35
N GLU A 138 13.01 -3.74 -19.39
CA GLU A 138 12.44 -2.67 -18.58
C GLU A 138 13.36 -2.38 -17.39
N ASN A 139 13.76 -1.12 -17.21
CA ASN A 139 14.73 -0.71 -16.19
C ASN A 139 14.06 -0.10 -14.96
N ASN A 140 13.00 -0.77 -14.48
CA ASN A 140 12.17 -0.34 -13.35
C ASN A 140 12.49 -1.10 -12.07
N PHE A 141 12.12 -0.52 -10.93
CA PHE A 141 12.29 -1.16 -9.63
C PHE A 141 11.18 -2.19 -9.37
N VAL A 142 11.48 -3.18 -8.53
CA VAL A 142 10.48 -4.08 -7.93
C VAL A 142 10.74 -4.12 -6.43
N ILE A 143 9.70 -3.86 -5.64
CA ILE A 143 9.80 -3.67 -4.19
C ILE A 143 8.93 -4.72 -3.50
N ALA A 144 9.52 -5.52 -2.61
CA ALA A 144 8.79 -6.37 -1.69
C ALA A 144 8.80 -5.76 -0.28
N VAL A 145 7.63 -5.66 0.35
CA VAL A 145 7.49 -5.22 1.74
C VAL A 145 7.05 -6.42 2.58
N VAL A 146 7.96 -6.90 3.43
CA VAL A 146 7.79 -8.15 4.18
C VAL A 146 7.91 -7.86 5.67
N GLY A 147 6.93 -8.34 6.45
CA GLY A 147 6.98 -8.26 7.91
C GLY A 147 7.95 -9.30 8.48
N ASP A 148 8.56 -9.01 9.61
CA ASP A 148 9.48 -9.89 10.34
C ASP A 148 8.83 -11.26 10.67
N GLY A 149 7.56 -11.27 11.06
CA GLY A 149 6.82 -12.52 11.27
C GLY A 149 6.69 -13.35 9.99
N SER A 150 6.52 -12.72 8.83
CA SER A 150 6.44 -13.44 7.55
C SER A 150 7.80 -13.94 7.08
N MET A 151 8.89 -13.24 7.45
CA MET A 151 10.26 -13.67 7.16
C MET A 151 10.61 -15.04 7.76
N THR A 152 9.83 -15.53 8.72
CA THR A 152 10.05 -16.86 9.33
C THR A 152 9.55 -18.03 8.46
N GLY A 153 8.76 -17.75 7.41
CA GLY A 153 8.24 -18.78 6.51
C GLY A 153 9.32 -19.36 5.60
N GLY A 154 9.34 -20.69 5.42
CA GLY A 154 10.36 -21.37 4.62
C GLY A 154 10.51 -20.82 3.20
N ILE A 155 9.38 -20.52 2.54
CA ILE A 155 9.35 -19.96 1.16
C ILE A 155 10.11 -18.62 1.01
N VAL A 156 10.29 -17.87 2.09
CA VAL A 156 11.05 -16.60 2.07
C VAL A 156 12.55 -16.86 1.84
N TYR A 157 13.04 -18.03 2.23
CA TYR A 157 14.46 -18.42 2.14
C TYR A 157 14.80 -19.24 0.87
N GLU A 158 13.80 -19.59 0.07
CA GLU A 158 13.94 -20.37 -1.18
C GLU A 158 14.08 -19.45 -2.40
#